data_AF-A0A1Y3ZUV8-F1
#
_entry.id   AF-A0A1Y3ZUV8-F1
#
_cell.length_a   1.000
_cell.length_b   1.000
_cell.length_c   1.000
_cell.angle_alpha   90.00
_cell.angle_beta   90.00
_cell.angle_gamma   90.00
#
_symmetry.space_group_name_H-M   'P 1'
#
loop_
_entity.id
_entity.type
_entity.pdbx_description
1 polymer ?
#
loop_
_entity_poly.entity_id
_entity_poly.type
_entity_poly.pdbx_seq_one_letter_code
_entity_poly.pdbx_strand_id
1 'polypeptide(L)'
;MKLDFEYGHGLMSAELPDNTDVFIPGTTVPDPECLPQDWDSLYNATLESIRNPMGMPSLKELAAPGKTVVFVIPDIVKGGCQPTSHRKVSIRACLDELYAAGVEKKDILFMFSNGLHPRATVSEMKQILGEELFNEFYWTGQITSHDSEDYEHMVDLGATKRGDPVLMNKYV
;
A
#
# COMPACT_ATOMS: atom_id res chain seq x y z
N MET A 1 37.60 -12.54 -6.61
CA MET A 1 36.69 -11.50 -7.14
C MET A 1 36.07 -10.65 -6.03
N LYS A 2 35.95 -9.34 -6.20
CA LYS A 2 35.30 -8.44 -5.22
C LYS A 2 33.81 -8.27 -5.52
N LEU A 3 32.94 -8.53 -4.55
CA LEU A 3 31.49 -8.28 -4.64
C LEU A 3 31.02 -7.35 -3.52
N ASP A 4 29.98 -6.56 -3.81
CA ASP A 4 29.33 -5.64 -2.88
C ASP A 4 27.95 -6.18 -2.46
N PHE A 5 27.66 -6.12 -1.16
CA PHE A 5 26.43 -6.63 -0.55
C PHE A 5 25.67 -5.51 0.15
N GLU A 6 24.34 -5.51 0.05
CA GLU A 6 23.49 -4.57 0.81
C GLU A 6 23.75 -4.72 2.32
N TYR A 7 24.12 -3.61 2.97
CA TYR A 7 24.36 -3.57 4.41
C TYR A 7 23.90 -2.23 5.00
N GLY A 8 22.75 -2.26 5.68
CA GLY A 8 22.10 -1.06 6.20
C GLY A 8 21.67 -0.12 5.07
N HIS A 9 22.19 1.11 5.07
CA HIS A 9 21.93 2.11 4.03
C HIS A 9 23.04 2.18 2.96
N GLY A 10 23.97 1.22 2.95
CA GLY A 10 25.09 1.21 2.01
C GLY A 10 25.43 -0.19 1.55
N LEU A 11 26.68 -0.33 1.12
CA LEU A 11 27.24 -1.58 0.65
C LEU A 11 28.43 -1.98 1.51
N MET A 12 28.57 -3.28 1.74
CA MET A 12 29.75 -3.90 2.34
C MET A 12 30.40 -4.82 1.31
N SER A 13 31.68 -4.63 1.04
CA SER A 13 32.40 -5.46 0.08
C SER A 13 32.98 -6.72 0.73
N ALA A 14 33.05 -7.81 -0.03
CA ALA A 14 33.85 -8.99 0.31
C ALA A 14 34.66 -9.49 -0.90
N GLU A 15 35.84 -10.05 -0.63
CA GLU A 15 36.62 -10.79 -1.62
C GLU A 15 36.21 -12.26 -1.58
N LEU A 16 35.70 -12.77 -2.70
CA LEU A 16 35.31 -14.16 -2.87
C LEU A 16 36.30 -14.90 -3.78
N PRO A 17 36.45 -16.23 -3.63
CA PRO A 17 37.24 -17.05 -4.54
C PRO A 17 36.84 -16.88 -6.01
N ASP A 18 37.78 -17.07 -6.93
CA ASP A 18 37.51 -16.86 -8.37
C ASP A 18 36.62 -17.95 -8.99
N ASN A 19 36.35 -19.05 -8.28
CA ASN A 19 35.39 -20.08 -8.67
C ASN A 19 33.97 -19.83 -8.11
N THR A 20 33.64 -18.58 -7.76
CA THR A 20 32.31 -18.23 -7.23
C THR A 20 31.31 -18.08 -8.38
N ASP A 21 30.19 -18.78 -8.30
CA ASP A 21 29.04 -18.56 -9.18
C ASP A 21 28.24 -17.33 -8.72
N VAL A 22 27.95 -16.41 -9.65
CA VAL A 22 27.26 -15.15 -9.34
C VAL A 22 25.90 -15.11 -10.04
N PHE A 23 24.84 -15.03 -9.24
CA PHE A 23 23.46 -14.91 -9.70
C PHE A 23 22.91 -13.54 -9.24
N ILE A 24 22.61 -12.68 -10.20
CA ILE A 24 22.07 -11.34 -9.92
C ILE A 24 20.63 -11.31 -10.47
N PRO A 25 19.60 -11.24 -9.59
CA PRO A 25 18.22 -11.05 -10.00
C PRO A 25 18.08 -9.85 -10.95
N GLY A 26 17.28 -10.00 -12.01
CA GLY A 26 17.09 -8.99 -13.05
C GLY A 26 18.24 -8.89 -14.08
N THR A 27 19.41 -9.49 -13.82
CA THR A 27 20.56 -9.48 -14.75
C THR A 27 20.88 -10.87 -15.29
N THR A 28 21.13 -11.85 -14.42
CA THR A 28 21.41 -13.24 -14.83
C THR A 28 20.13 -13.91 -15.35
N VAL A 29 19.00 -13.56 -14.76
CA VAL A 29 17.66 -13.85 -15.27
C VAL A 29 16.95 -12.52 -15.41
N PRO A 30 16.64 -12.06 -16.63
CA PRO A 30 16.02 -10.77 -16.83
C PRO A 30 14.60 -10.78 -16.25
N ASP A 31 14.26 -9.71 -15.52
CA ASP A 31 12.88 -9.47 -15.15
C ASP A 31 12.06 -9.14 -16.40
N PRO A 32 10.73 -9.39 -16.39
CA PRO A 32 9.85 -8.87 -17.43
C PRO A 32 10.01 -7.35 -17.59
N GLU A 33 9.82 -6.85 -18.80
CA GLU A 33 9.83 -5.41 -19.06
C GLU A 33 8.81 -4.72 -18.14
N CYS A 34 9.30 -3.73 -17.39
CA CYS A 34 8.45 -2.93 -16.53
C CYS A 34 7.97 -1.67 -17.26
N LEU A 35 6.84 -1.13 -16.83
CA LEU A 35 6.37 0.16 -17.32
C LEU A 35 7.42 1.26 -17.02
N PRO A 36 7.44 2.34 -17.82
CA PRO A 36 8.20 3.52 -17.45
C PRO A 36 7.86 3.96 -16.02
N GLN A 37 8.89 4.22 -15.21
CA GLN A 37 8.75 4.50 -13.78
C GLN A 37 8.43 5.98 -13.48
N ASP A 38 7.81 6.66 -14.44
CA ASP A 38 7.28 8.01 -14.30
C ASP A 38 5.82 8.01 -13.81
N TRP A 39 5.37 9.15 -13.30
CA TRP A 39 4.04 9.27 -12.71
C TRP A 39 2.92 8.99 -13.71
N ASP A 40 2.99 9.56 -14.91
CA ASP A 40 1.90 9.49 -15.88
C ASP A 40 1.73 8.07 -16.40
N SER A 41 2.82 7.37 -16.72
CA SER A 41 2.79 5.99 -17.17
C SER A 41 2.18 5.07 -16.11
N LEU A 42 2.63 5.17 -14.85
CA LEU A 42 2.15 4.33 -13.76
C LEU A 42 0.71 4.67 -13.35
N TYR A 43 0.36 5.96 -13.29
CA TYR A 43 -1.00 6.41 -12.97
C TYR A 43 -2.00 5.92 -14.03
N ASN A 44 -1.71 6.12 -15.32
CA ASN A 44 -2.63 5.72 -16.38
C ASN A 44 -2.84 4.21 -16.42
N ALA A 45 -1.78 3.41 -16.28
CA ALA A 45 -1.89 1.95 -16.22
C ALA A 45 -2.68 1.48 -14.97
N THR A 46 -2.45 2.14 -13.83
CA THR A 46 -3.19 1.84 -12.59
C THR A 46 -4.68 2.17 -12.74
N LEU A 47 -5.00 3.33 -13.31
CA LEU A 47 -6.38 3.76 -13.56
C LEU A 47 -7.10 2.85 -14.57
N GLU A 48 -6.40 2.42 -15.62
CA GLU A 48 -6.93 1.43 -16.58
C GLU A 48 -7.30 0.12 -15.86
N SER A 49 -6.43 -0.38 -14.98
CA SER A 49 -6.73 -1.57 -14.18
C SER A 49 -7.93 -1.39 -13.25
N ILE A 50 -8.08 -0.21 -12.63
CA ILE A 50 -9.22 0.10 -11.74
C ILE A 50 -10.54 0.13 -12.52
N ARG A 51 -10.52 0.61 -13.76
CA ARG A 51 -11.69 0.69 -14.64
C ARG A 51 -12.07 -0.63 -15.30
N ASN A 52 -11.13 -1.57 -15.39
CA ASN A 52 -11.33 -2.88 -16.00
C ASN A 52 -11.04 -4.02 -15.00
N PRO A 53 -11.79 -4.13 -13.90
CA PRO A 53 -11.57 -5.16 -12.89
C PRO A 53 -11.90 -6.57 -13.43
N MET A 54 -11.27 -7.59 -12.83
CA MET A 54 -11.56 -8.99 -13.14
C MET A 54 -12.70 -9.52 -12.27
N GLY A 55 -13.80 -9.93 -12.89
CA GLY A 55 -14.86 -10.71 -12.21
C GLY A 55 -15.71 -9.95 -11.19
N MET A 56 -15.67 -8.62 -11.19
CA MET A 56 -16.46 -7.76 -10.30
C MET A 56 -16.79 -6.41 -10.97
N PRO A 57 -17.76 -5.64 -10.47
CA PRO A 57 -18.01 -4.28 -10.95
C PRO A 57 -16.83 -3.34 -10.69
N SER A 58 -16.67 -2.32 -11.54
CA SER A 58 -15.65 -1.27 -11.39
C SER A 58 -15.87 -0.42 -10.14
N LEU A 59 -14.82 0.25 -9.69
CA LEU A 59 -14.91 1.16 -8.55
C LEU A 59 -15.97 2.25 -8.78
N LYS A 60 -16.07 2.75 -10.01
CA LYS A 60 -17.09 3.72 -10.44
C LYS A 60 -18.52 3.20 -10.30
N GLU A 61 -18.75 1.91 -10.54
CA GLU A 61 -20.08 1.30 -10.39
C GLU A 61 -20.43 1.00 -8.92
N LEU A 62 -19.42 0.76 -8.09
CA LEU A 62 -19.60 0.51 -6.65
C LEU A 62 -19.76 1.80 -5.84
N ALA A 63 -19.15 2.89 -6.31
CA ALA A 63 -19.18 4.19 -5.67
C ALA A 63 -20.46 4.97 -6.00
N ALA A 64 -20.96 5.71 -5.02
CA ALA A 64 -22.13 6.57 -5.15
C ALA A 64 -22.15 7.59 -4.00
N PRO A 65 -22.92 8.70 -4.13
CA PRO A 65 -23.11 9.63 -3.03
C PRO A 65 -23.63 8.93 -1.76
N GLY A 66 -23.04 9.29 -0.61
CA GLY A 66 -23.38 8.71 0.70
C GLY A 66 -22.79 7.33 1.00
N LYS A 67 -21.98 6.74 0.10
CA LYS A 67 -21.16 5.57 0.39
C LYS A 67 -19.92 5.96 1.18
N THR A 68 -19.54 5.13 2.15
CA THR A 68 -18.28 5.26 2.89
C THR A 68 -17.21 4.38 2.29
N VAL A 69 -15.95 4.80 2.39
CA VAL A 69 -14.78 4.12 1.81
C VAL A 69 -13.67 4.05 2.84
N VAL A 70 -13.06 2.87 2.98
CA VAL A 70 -11.83 2.72 3.75
C VAL A 70 -10.70 2.22 2.84
N PHE A 71 -9.63 3.01 2.76
CA PHE A 71 -8.37 2.60 2.15
C PHE A 71 -7.54 1.84 3.17
N VAL A 72 -7.37 0.54 2.96
CA VAL A 72 -6.49 -0.31 3.76
C VAL A 72 -5.09 -0.27 3.16
N ILE A 73 -4.14 0.31 3.89
CA ILE A 73 -2.81 0.63 3.38
C ILE A 73 -1.75 -0.19 4.11
N PRO A 74 -0.83 -0.87 3.40
CA PRO A 74 0.29 -1.54 4.06
C PRO A 74 1.19 -0.55 4.81
N ASP A 75 1.74 -0.97 5.94
CA ASP A 75 2.61 -0.15 6.80
C ASP A 75 4.02 0.09 6.20
N ILE A 76 4.88 0.80 6.94
CA ILE A 76 6.17 1.27 6.43
C ILE A 76 7.13 0.13 6.07
N VAL A 77 7.03 -1.03 6.74
CA VAL A 77 7.97 -2.15 6.54
C VAL A 77 7.85 -2.80 5.17
N LYS A 78 6.78 -2.51 4.42
CA LYS A 78 6.62 -2.97 3.03
C LYS A 78 7.45 -2.17 2.02
N GLY A 79 8.27 -1.22 2.45
CA GLY A 79 9.04 -0.35 1.55
C GLY A 79 8.11 0.52 0.71
N GLY A 80 8.55 1.05 -0.43
CA GLY A 80 7.64 1.77 -1.34
C GLY A 80 7.28 3.18 -0.86
N CYS A 81 8.27 4.02 -0.57
CA CYS A 81 8.09 5.41 -0.14
C CYS A 81 8.52 6.45 -1.19
N GLN A 82 9.02 5.99 -2.33
CA GLN A 82 9.39 6.84 -3.46
C GLN A 82 8.18 7.66 -3.99
N PRO A 83 8.40 8.74 -4.75
CA PRO A 83 7.32 9.57 -5.27
C PRO A 83 6.26 8.78 -6.06
N THR A 84 6.69 7.81 -6.87
CA THR A 84 5.84 6.96 -7.71
C THR A 84 5.47 5.63 -7.04
N SER A 85 5.42 5.59 -5.71
CA SER A 85 5.11 4.34 -5.01
C SER A 85 3.67 3.90 -5.28
N HIS A 86 3.47 2.58 -5.36
CA HIS A 86 2.18 1.96 -5.60
C HIS A 86 1.07 2.53 -4.72
N ARG A 87 1.32 2.76 -3.41
CA ARG A 87 0.34 3.36 -2.50
C ARG A 87 -0.12 4.74 -2.96
N LYS A 88 0.81 5.63 -3.31
CA LYS A 88 0.49 7.00 -3.74
C LYS A 88 -0.28 7.01 -5.05
N VAL A 89 0.21 6.23 -6.02
CA VAL A 89 -0.40 6.13 -7.36
C VAL A 89 -1.80 5.50 -7.29
N SER A 90 -1.94 4.34 -6.65
CA SER A 90 -3.23 3.64 -6.52
C SER A 90 -4.25 4.44 -5.72
N ILE A 91 -3.84 5.07 -4.60
CA ILE A 91 -4.75 5.90 -3.81
C ILE A 91 -5.25 7.07 -4.64
N ARG A 92 -4.37 7.80 -5.34
CA ARG A 92 -4.79 8.94 -6.14
C ARG A 92 -5.74 8.52 -7.27
N ALA A 93 -5.41 7.46 -8.02
CA ALA A 93 -6.27 6.94 -9.08
C ALA A 93 -7.66 6.49 -8.55
N CYS A 94 -7.70 5.84 -7.39
CA CYS A 94 -8.97 5.48 -6.75
C CYS A 94 -9.76 6.72 -6.30
N LEU A 95 -9.12 7.70 -5.66
CA LEU A 95 -9.77 8.94 -5.22
C LEU A 95 -10.44 9.67 -6.39
N ASP A 96 -9.77 9.74 -7.54
CA ASP A 96 -10.33 10.40 -8.73
C ASP A 96 -11.62 9.73 -9.20
N GLU A 97 -11.67 8.39 -9.24
CA GLU A 97 -12.89 7.64 -9.59
C GLU A 97 -13.99 7.79 -8.51
N LEU A 98 -13.62 7.76 -7.23
CA LEU A 98 -14.56 7.92 -6.11
C LEU A 98 -15.22 9.30 -6.11
N TYR A 99 -14.42 10.35 -6.30
CA TYR A 99 -14.90 11.73 -6.38
C TYR A 99 -15.75 11.95 -7.63
N ALA A 100 -15.36 11.39 -8.78
CA ALA A 100 -16.16 11.44 -9.99
C ALA A 100 -17.53 10.73 -9.83
N ALA A 101 -17.61 9.71 -8.99
CA ALA A 101 -18.85 9.01 -8.64
C ALA A 101 -19.64 9.69 -7.50
N GLY A 102 -19.13 10.80 -6.93
CA GLY A 102 -19.83 11.61 -5.94
C GLY A 102 -19.64 11.18 -4.48
N VAL A 103 -18.66 10.33 -4.18
CA VAL A 103 -18.25 10.08 -2.78
C VAL A 103 -17.64 11.37 -2.22
N GLU A 104 -18.10 11.79 -1.04
CA GLU A 104 -17.57 13.00 -0.42
C GLU A 104 -16.28 12.69 0.35
N LYS A 105 -15.37 13.67 0.41
CA LYS A 105 -14.12 13.54 1.16
C LYS A 105 -14.35 13.07 2.60
N LYS A 106 -15.39 13.58 3.28
CA LYS A 106 -15.71 13.24 4.68
C LYS A 106 -16.05 11.77 4.89
N ASP A 107 -16.40 11.05 3.82
CA ASP A 107 -16.81 9.64 3.85
C ASP A 107 -15.64 8.66 3.60
N ILE A 108 -14.40 9.18 3.53
CA ILE A 108 -13.18 8.41 3.26
C ILE A 108 -12.36 8.26 4.55
N LEU A 109 -11.83 7.06 4.80
CA LEU A 109 -10.88 6.80 5.88
C LEU A 109 -9.64 6.11 5.32
N PHE A 110 -8.46 6.54 5.76
CA PHE A 110 -7.21 5.85 5.53
C PHE A 110 -6.81 5.06 6.78
N MET A 111 -6.61 3.76 6.62
CA MET A 111 -6.20 2.88 7.71
C MET A 111 -4.95 2.10 7.34
N PHE A 112 -3.87 2.32 8.09
CA PHE A 112 -2.69 1.47 7.99
C PHE A 112 -2.99 0.08 8.56
N SER A 113 -2.71 -0.96 7.78
CA SER A 113 -2.85 -2.37 8.13
C SER A 113 -1.51 -2.91 8.62
N ASN A 114 -1.12 -2.48 9.82
CA ASN A 114 0.14 -2.85 10.47
C ASN A 114 0.12 -4.26 11.09
N GLY A 115 -1.01 -4.98 11.09
CA GLY A 115 -1.12 -6.29 11.73
C GLY A 115 -0.72 -6.20 13.21
N LEU A 116 0.29 -6.97 13.61
CA LEU A 116 0.86 -6.95 14.98
C LEU A 116 1.99 -5.92 15.15
N HIS A 117 2.36 -5.17 14.11
CA HIS A 117 3.38 -4.13 14.25
C HIS A 117 2.82 -2.92 15.00
N PRO A 118 3.70 -2.07 15.57
CA PRO A 118 3.27 -0.80 16.16
C PRO A 118 2.46 0.05 15.18
N ARG A 119 1.57 0.87 15.75
CA ARG A 119 0.84 1.89 14.99
C ARG A 119 1.81 2.82 14.27
N ALA A 120 1.48 3.24 13.06
CA ALA A 120 2.32 4.15 12.29
C ALA A 120 2.48 5.48 13.03
N THR A 121 3.71 5.98 13.11
CA THR A 121 4.01 7.32 13.58
C THR A 121 3.61 8.35 12.53
N VAL A 122 3.34 9.60 12.95
CA VAL A 122 2.98 10.69 12.03
C VAL A 122 4.00 10.87 10.90
N SER A 123 5.29 10.71 11.20
CA SER A 123 6.36 10.79 10.21
C SER A 123 6.25 9.68 9.18
N GLU A 124 5.98 8.43 9.61
CA GLU A 124 5.78 7.30 8.71
C GLU A 124 4.51 7.47 7.87
N MET A 125 3.42 7.96 8.46
CA MET A 125 2.18 8.26 7.72
C MET A 125 2.46 9.24 6.58
N LYS A 126 3.18 10.33 6.87
CA LYS A 126 3.57 11.33 5.87
C LYS A 126 4.50 10.75 4.81
N GLN A 127 5.43 9.88 5.19
CA GLN A 127 6.35 9.24 4.25
C GLN A 127 5.64 8.27 3.30
N ILE A 128 4.70 7.47 3.84
CA ILE A 128 3.93 6.48 3.07
C ILE A 128 3.01 7.18 2.07
N LEU A 129 2.24 8.16 2.53
CA LEU A 129 1.23 8.86 1.72
C LEU A 129 1.82 9.96 0.84
N GLY A 130 3.00 10.48 1.20
CA GLY A 130 3.51 11.71 0.61
C GLY A 130 2.79 12.94 1.16
N GLU A 131 3.34 14.11 0.87
CA GLU A 131 2.90 15.36 1.49
C GLU A 131 1.48 15.76 1.10
N GLU A 132 1.09 15.55 -0.15
CA GLU A 132 -0.22 15.96 -0.68
C GLU A 132 -1.35 15.15 -0.04
N LEU A 133 -1.34 13.81 -0.19
CA LEU A 133 -2.35 12.92 0.40
C LEU A 133 -2.38 13.04 1.93
N PHE A 134 -1.21 13.14 2.57
CA PHE A 134 -1.16 13.32 4.02
C PHE A 134 -1.86 14.61 4.45
N ASN A 135 -1.52 15.76 3.85
CA ASN A 135 -2.12 17.04 4.21
C ASN A 135 -3.61 17.11 3.84
N GLU A 136 -4.04 16.34 2.83
CA GLU A 136 -5.43 16.27 2.45
C GLU A 136 -6.29 15.62 3.57
N PHE A 137 -5.83 14.57 4.26
CA PHE A 137 -6.67 13.79 5.17
C PHE A 137 -6.25 13.79 6.65
N TYR A 138 -5.00 14.15 6.96
CA TYR A 138 -4.48 14.06 8.33
C TYR A 138 -5.17 15.06 9.26
N TRP A 139 -5.30 16.31 8.82
CA TRP A 139 -5.84 17.40 9.63
C TRP A 139 -7.35 17.30 9.89
N THR A 140 -8.05 16.42 9.17
CA THR A 140 -9.47 16.11 9.36
C THR A 140 -9.70 14.83 10.16
N GLY A 141 -8.65 14.19 10.68
CA GLY A 141 -8.76 12.97 11.50
C GLY A 141 -9.09 11.71 10.70
N GLN A 142 -8.84 11.71 9.38
CA GLN A 142 -9.21 10.62 8.47
C GLN A 142 -8.04 9.66 8.18
N ILE A 143 -7.01 9.67 9.03
CA ILE A 143 -5.86 8.78 8.92
C ILE A 143 -5.65 8.11 10.28
N THR A 144 -5.65 6.77 10.28
CA THR A 144 -5.43 5.97 11.49
C THR A 144 -4.64 4.69 11.18
N SER A 145 -4.28 3.94 12.22
CA SER A 145 -3.69 2.61 12.12
C SER A 145 -4.64 1.59 12.73
N HIS A 146 -4.54 0.34 12.29
CA HIS A 146 -5.11 -0.80 13.00
C HIS A 146 -4.41 -1.00 14.35
N ASP A 147 -5.12 -1.51 15.34
CA ASP A 147 -4.56 -1.93 16.60
C ASP A 147 -5.12 -3.31 16.94
N SER A 148 -4.30 -4.35 16.82
CA SER A 148 -4.71 -5.73 17.06
C SER A 148 -5.06 -6.03 18.52
N GLU A 149 -4.63 -5.18 19.46
CA GLU A 149 -4.86 -5.36 20.89
C GLU A 149 -6.10 -4.58 21.38
N ASP A 150 -6.68 -3.72 20.53
CA ASP A 150 -7.90 -2.98 20.81
C ASP A 150 -9.16 -3.79 20.48
N TYR A 151 -9.53 -4.67 21.40
CA TYR A 151 -10.74 -5.50 21.26
C TYR A 151 -12.04 -4.68 21.17
N GLU A 152 -12.08 -3.44 21.67
CA GLU A 152 -13.28 -2.59 21.54
C GLU A 152 -13.52 -2.17 20.09
N HIS A 153 -12.49 -2.16 19.26
CA HIS A 153 -12.57 -1.87 17.82
C HIS A 153 -12.49 -3.12 16.94
N MET A 154 -12.70 -4.31 17.50
CA MET A 154 -12.80 -5.57 16.75
C MET A 154 -14.22 -6.11 16.66
N VAL A 155 -14.55 -6.72 15.53
CA VAL A 155 -15.70 -7.60 15.36
C VAL A 155 -15.22 -9.04 15.27
N ASP A 156 -15.83 -9.92 16.08
CA ASP A 156 -15.62 -11.37 16.01
C ASP A 156 -16.49 -11.94 14.88
N LEU A 157 -15.83 -12.52 13.87
CA LEU A 157 -16.46 -13.16 12.71
C LEU A 157 -16.58 -14.68 12.87
N GLY A 158 -16.26 -15.21 14.06
CA GLY A 158 -16.25 -16.63 14.37
C GLY A 158 -14.87 -17.26 14.16
N ALA A 159 -14.86 -18.50 13.65
CA ALA A 159 -13.62 -19.26 13.46
C ALA A 159 -13.51 -19.80 12.03
N THR A 160 -12.27 -19.96 11.55
CA THR A 160 -11.98 -20.65 10.29
C THR A 160 -12.39 -22.12 10.37
N LYS A 161 -12.40 -22.84 9.23
CA LYS A 161 -12.63 -24.29 9.19
C LYS A 161 -11.65 -25.11 10.05
N ARG A 162 -10.48 -24.53 10.39
CA ARG A 162 -9.47 -25.17 11.26
C ARG A 162 -9.62 -24.81 12.74
N GLY A 163 -10.58 -23.94 13.08
CA GLY A 163 -10.82 -23.48 14.44
C GLY A 163 -10.06 -22.21 14.84
N ASP A 164 -9.38 -21.54 13.91
CA ASP A 164 -8.65 -20.29 14.22
C ASP A 164 -9.64 -19.13 14.36
N PRO A 165 -9.61 -18.33 15.43
CA PRO A 165 -10.48 -17.16 15.58
C PRO A 165 -10.24 -16.11 14.48
N VAL A 166 -11.32 -15.46 14.04
CA VAL A 166 -11.27 -14.40 13.01
C VAL A 166 -11.83 -13.13 13.61
N LEU A 167 -10.95 -12.18 13.90
CA LEU A 167 -11.32 -10.83 14.31
C LEU A 167 -10.98 -9.84 13.20
N MET A 168 -11.89 -8.90 12.95
CA MET A 168 -11.71 -7.87 11.94
C MET A 168 -11.92 -6.48 12.54
N ASN A 169 -11.23 -5.48 12.02
CA ASN A 169 -11.40 -4.10 12.49
C ASN A 169 -12.81 -3.58 12.12
N LYS A 170 -13.54 -3.00 13.07
CA LYS A 170 -14.91 -2.47 12.87
C LYS A 170 -15.03 -1.38 11.80
N TYR A 171 -13.94 -0.73 11.44
CA TYR A 171 -13.92 0.27 10.37
C TYR A 171 -13.96 -0.36 8.96
N VAL A 172 -13.71 -1.66 8.82
CA VAL A 172 -13.73 -2.42 7.54
C VAL A 172 -14.93 -3.35 7.52
#